data_AF-A0A2W4TP11-F1
#
_entry.id   AF-A0A2W4TP11-F1
#
_cell.length_a   1.000
_cell.length_b   1.000
_cell.length_c   1.000
_cell.angle_alpha   90.00
_cell.angle_beta   90.00
_cell.angle_gamma   90.00
#
_symmetry.space_group_name_H-M   'P 1'
#
loop_
_entity.id
_entity.type
_entity.pdbx_description
1 polymer ?
#
loop_
_entity_poly.entity_id
_entity_poly.type
_entity_poly.pdbx_seq_one_letter_code
_entity_poly.pdbx_strand_id
1 'polypeptide(L)'
;MSTQSTSRHAGPDAPRRRLGEILVAGGAITDEQLARALEEQAVRKLPLGQTLIALGYTTDEVMRQALSSQLGVPYIDLRHVIIDRTLAPLIDPAFARQHALFPITRIGRTLTVAMDDPTAVSVVEELARQTGHEITIVTSSHDAIHRALNRLYETTPGDAQATEPAAPAATAPVTTADGPHGYVSLLGLTSVELPELLRAVDARQAEQRDIA
;
A
#
# COMPACT_ATOMS: atom_id res chain seq x y z
N MET A 1 60.51 17.34 -3.37
CA MET A 1 59.48 17.03 -4.37
C MET A 1 58.29 16.44 -3.63
N SER A 2 57.31 17.27 -3.29
CA SER A 2 56.12 16.88 -2.55
C SER A 2 54.93 16.87 -3.52
N THR A 3 54.45 15.68 -3.90
CA THR A 3 53.23 15.57 -4.68
C THR A 3 52.02 15.52 -3.75
N GLN A 4 51.24 16.59 -3.83
CA GLN A 4 50.00 16.80 -3.09
C GLN A 4 48.94 15.75 -3.45
N SER A 5 48.41 15.12 -2.41
CA SER A 5 46.98 14.95 -2.13
C SER A 5 46.03 15.16 -3.31
N THR A 6 45.73 14.10 -4.05
CA THR A 6 44.55 14.07 -4.92
C THR A 6 43.33 13.78 -4.06
N SER A 7 42.80 14.87 -3.52
CA SER A 7 41.40 15.02 -3.14
C SER A 7 40.49 14.46 -4.23
N ARG A 8 39.68 13.46 -3.90
CA ARG A 8 38.44 13.19 -4.63
C ARG A 8 37.28 13.36 -3.67
N HIS A 9 36.77 14.60 -3.68
CA HIS A 9 35.38 14.94 -3.38
C HIS A 9 34.43 13.81 -3.81
N ALA A 10 33.84 13.10 -2.86
CA ALA A 10 32.61 12.37 -3.08
C ALA A 10 31.46 13.38 -2.92
N GLY A 11 30.98 13.91 -4.04
CA GLY A 11 29.78 14.76 -4.08
C GLY A 11 28.50 13.98 -3.75
N PRO A 12 27.40 14.65 -3.39
CA PRO A 12 26.20 14.04 -2.86
C PRO A 12 25.25 13.63 -3.99
N ASP A 13 25.55 12.55 -4.71
CA ASP A 13 24.62 11.93 -5.68
C ASP A 13 24.95 10.43 -5.80
N ALA A 14 24.68 9.66 -4.75
CA ALA A 14 24.61 8.22 -4.91
C ALA A 14 23.42 7.91 -5.85
N PRO A 15 23.63 7.24 -7.00
CA PRO A 15 22.53 6.92 -7.89
C PRO A 15 21.52 6.05 -7.12
N ARG A 16 20.25 6.49 -7.07
CA ARG A 16 19.16 5.67 -6.54
C ARG A 16 19.27 4.28 -7.17
N ARG A 17 19.42 3.24 -6.34
CA ARG A 17 19.59 1.85 -6.82
C ARG A 17 18.47 1.51 -7.79
N ARG A 18 18.79 0.83 -8.89
CA ARG A 18 17.79 0.50 -9.91
C ARG A 18 16.84 -0.56 -9.36
N LEU A 19 15.56 -0.50 -9.73
CA LEU A 19 14.54 -1.44 -9.26
C LEU A 19 14.95 -2.91 -9.46
N GLY A 20 15.52 -3.23 -10.63
CA GLY A 20 16.04 -4.57 -10.92
C GLY A 20 17.16 -5.02 -9.97
N GLU A 21 18.09 -4.12 -9.65
CA GLU A 21 19.20 -4.41 -8.72
C GLU A 21 18.70 -4.60 -7.28
N ILE A 22 17.64 -3.90 -6.89
CA ILE A 22 17.01 -4.05 -5.57
C ILE A 22 16.33 -5.42 -5.49
N LEU A 23 15.61 -5.83 -6.54
CA LEU A 23 14.94 -7.13 -6.59
C LEU A 23 15.95 -8.29 -6.61
N VAL A 24 17.05 -8.16 -7.35
CA VAL A 24 18.14 -9.17 -7.35
C VAL A 24 18.83 -9.23 -5.99
N ALA A 25 19.19 -8.08 -5.41
CA ALA A 25 19.84 -8.04 -4.10
C ALA A 25 18.94 -8.54 -2.96
N GLY A 26 17.62 -8.39 -3.09
CA GLY A 26 16.63 -8.95 -2.18
C GLY A 26 16.34 -10.44 -2.40
N GLY A 27 16.95 -11.07 -3.42
CA GLY A 27 16.71 -12.48 -3.76
C GLY A 27 15.34 -12.77 -4.36
N ALA A 28 14.59 -11.72 -4.74
CA ALA A 28 13.25 -11.85 -5.32
C ALA A 28 13.28 -12.36 -6.76
N ILE A 29 14.34 -12.02 -7.51
CA ILE A 29 14.58 -12.46 -8.89
C ILE A 29 16.07 -12.75 -9.09
N THR A 30 16.40 -13.55 -10.10
CA THR A 30 17.80 -13.76 -10.53
C THR A 30 18.24 -12.75 -11.59
N ASP A 31 19.55 -12.58 -11.78
CA ASP A 31 20.10 -11.76 -12.87
C ASP A 31 19.61 -12.22 -14.25
N GLU A 32 19.45 -13.53 -14.44
CA GLU A 32 18.93 -14.13 -15.67
C GLU A 32 17.46 -13.75 -15.91
N GLN A 33 16.63 -13.80 -14.86
CA GLN A 33 15.23 -13.38 -14.93
C GLN A 33 15.11 -11.87 -15.20
N LEU A 34 15.99 -11.06 -14.60
CA LEU A 34 16.05 -9.63 -14.87
C LEU A 34 16.41 -9.35 -16.34
N ALA A 35 17.40 -10.05 -16.90
CA ALA A 35 17.78 -9.91 -18.30
C ALA A 35 16.61 -10.26 -19.24
N ARG A 36 15.92 -11.38 -18.99
CA ARG A 36 14.73 -11.78 -19.76
C ARG A 36 13.60 -10.77 -19.66
N ALA A 37 13.36 -10.23 -18.48
CA ALA A 37 12.35 -9.20 -18.30
C ALA A 37 12.69 -7.89 -19.03
N LEU A 38 13.97 -7.52 -19.14
CA LEU A 38 14.41 -6.36 -19.92
C LEU A 38 14.23 -6.58 -21.44
N GLU A 39 14.49 -7.78 -21.95
CA GLU A 39 14.22 -8.15 -23.34
C GLU A 39 12.72 -8.04 -23.65
N GLU A 40 11.88 -8.65 -22.82
CA GLU A 40 10.41 -8.60 -22.98
C GLU A 40 9.85 -7.19 -22.80
N GLN A 41 10.44 -6.38 -21.93
CA GLN A 41 10.06 -4.98 -21.75
C GLN A 41 10.24 -4.18 -23.03
N ALA A 42 11.34 -4.40 -23.76
CA ALA A 42 11.61 -3.71 -25.02
C ALA A 42 10.57 -4.06 -26.09
N VAL A 43 10.06 -5.29 -26.08
CA VAL A 43 9.01 -5.76 -26.99
C VAL A 43 7.64 -5.22 -26.60
N ARG A 44 7.27 -5.34 -25.31
CA ARG A 44 5.92 -5.01 -24.82
C ARG A 44 5.72 -3.52 -24.52
N LYS A 45 6.81 -2.75 -24.37
CA LYS A 45 6.80 -1.34 -23.96
C LYS A 45 6.03 -1.07 -22.66
N LEU A 46 5.99 -2.06 -21.77
CA LEU A 46 5.42 -1.95 -20.43
C LEU A 46 6.52 -1.62 -19.41
N PRO A 47 6.19 -1.08 -18.23
CA PRO A 47 7.16 -0.89 -17.15
C PRO A 47 7.81 -2.21 -16.72
N LEU A 48 9.10 -2.19 -16.35
CA LEU A 48 9.85 -3.38 -15.92
C LEU A 48 9.11 -4.20 -14.86
N GLY A 49 8.53 -3.53 -13.86
CA GLY A 49 7.81 -4.21 -12.77
C GLY A 49 6.59 -4.98 -13.25
N GLN A 50 5.81 -4.41 -14.17
CA GLN A 50 4.66 -5.11 -14.77
C GLN A 50 5.11 -6.30 -15.62
N THR A 51 6.21 -6.15 -16.37
CA THR A 51 6.78 -7.24 -17.15
C THR A 51 7.25 -8.38 -16.25
N LEU A 52 7.92 -8.09 -15.13
CA LEU A 52 8.36 -9.09 -14.15
C LEU A 52 7.19 -9.86 -13.52
N ILE A 53 6.09 -9.18 -13.20
CA ILE A 53 4.86 -9.80 -12.69
C ILE A 53 4.20 -10.64 -13.78
N ALA A 54 4.11 -10.12 -15.02
CA ALA A 54 3.50 -10.82 -16.15
C ALA A 54 4.26 -12.10 -16.56
N LEU A 55 5.58 -12.13 -16.34
CA LEU A 55 6.42 -13.31 -16.54
C LEU A 55 6.38 -14.29 -15.34
N GLY A 56 5.68 -13.94 -14.26
CA GLY A 56 5.58 -14.75 -13.05
C GLY A 56 6.86 -14.80 -12.23
N TYR A 57 7.81 -13.90 -12.45
CA TYR A 57 9.09 -13.88 -11.71
C TYR A 57 8.96 -13.22 -10.34
N THR A 58 7.93 -12.39 -10.13
CA THR A 58 7.70 -11.72 -8.85
C THR A 58 6.20 -11.46 -8.65
N THR A 59 5.83 -11.09 -7.42
CA THR A 59 4.45 -10.73 -7.07
C THR A 59 4.31 -9.21 -6.93
N ASP A 60 3.08 -8.70 -6.97
CA ASP A 60 2.79 -7.28 -6.71
C ASP A 60 3.29 -6.84 -5.31
N GLU A 61 3.16 -7.70 -4.31
CA GLU A 61 3.62 -7.41 -2.95
C GLU A 61 5.16 -7.23 -2.87
N VAL A 62 5.92 -8.12 -3.51
CA VAL A 62 7.38 -8.02 -3.54
C VAL A 62 7.82 -6.80 -4.37
N MET A 63 7.12 -6.52 -5.47
CA MET A 63 7.34 -5.33 -6.29
C MET A 63 7.16 -4.05 -5.45
N ARG A 64 6.12 -4.00 -4.62
CA ARG A 64 5.85 -2.87 -3.73
C ARG A 64 6.92 -2.66 -2.67
N GLN A 65 7.38 -3.74 -2.05
CA GLN A 65 8.47 -3.68 -1.08
C GLN A 65 9.76 -3.17 -1.72
N ALA A 66 10.06 -3.62 -2.94
CA ALA A 66 11.22 -3.15 -3.70
C ALA A 66 11.10 -1.67 -4.08
N LEU A 67 9.93 -1.22 -4.53
CA LEU A 67 9.64 0.19 -4.82
C LEU A 67 9.75 1.07 -3.56
N SER A 68 9.22 0.60 -2.43
CA SER A 68 9.35 1.25 -1.13
C SER A 68 10.81 1.45 -0.75
N SER A 69 11.62 0.38 -0.89
CA SER A 69 13.04 0.40 -0.60
C SER A 69 13.81 1.32 -1.55
N GLN A 70 13.40 1.39 -2.82
CA GLN A 70 13.99 2.27 -3.83
C GLN A 70 13.72 3.75 -3.53
N LEU A 71 12.49 4.06 -3.12
CA LEU A 71 12.01 5.42 -2.90
C LEU A 71 12.32 5.93 -1.49
N GLY A 72 12.65 5.04 -0.56
CA GLY A 72 12.87 5.37 0.85
C GLY A 72 11.57 5.74 1.58
N VAL A 73 10.41 5.40 1.01
CA VAL A 73 9.09 5.72 1.54
C VAL A 73 8.37 4.42 1.89
N PRO A 74 7.88 4.27 3.14
CA PRO A 74 7.27 3.01 3.58
C PRO A 74 5.99 2.71 2.81
N TYR A 75 5.80 1.44 2.50
CA TYR A 75 4.64 0.93 1.78
C TYR A 75 3.59 0.39 2.75
N ILE A 76 2.32 0.81 2.61
CA ILE A 76 1.21 0.36 3.44
C ILE A 76 0.07 -0.22 2.59
N ASP A 77 -0.51 -1.32 3.07
CA ASP A 77 -1.71 -1.89 2.49
C ASP A 77 -2.96 -1.32 3.17
N LEU A 78 -3.68 -0.46 2.46
CA LEU A 78 -4.89 0.19 2.97
C LEU A 78 -6.06 -0.78 3.16
N ARG A 79 -5.98 -2.03 2.70
CA ARG A 79 -7.05 -3.03 2.92
C ARG A 79 -7.23 -3.39 4.39
N HIS A 80 -6.17 -3.27 5.20
CA HIS A 80 -6.15 -3.64 6.61
C HIS A 80 -6.14 -2.42 7.55
N VAL A 81 -6.21 -1.20 7.01
CA VAL A 81 -6.20 0.03 7.79
C VAL A 81 -7.62 0.37 8.23
N ILE A 82 -7.79 0.74 9.50
CA ILE A 82 -9.05 1.26 10.03
C ILE A 82 -9.22 2.69 9.50
N ILE A 83 -10.32 2.93 8.78
CA ILE A 83 -10.62 4.24 8.18
C ILE A 83 -11.18 5.17 9.26
N ASP A 84 -10.42 6.20 9.61
CA ASP A 84 -10.90 7.27 10.48
C ASP A 84 -11.67 8.32 9.67
N ARG A 85 -13.00 8.32 9.81
CA ARG A 85 -13.88 9.26 9.12
C ARG A 85 -13.70 10.71 9.56
N THR A 86 -13.08 10.96 10.72
CA THR A 86 -12.80 12.33 11.19
C THR A 86 -11.76 13.04 10.32
N LEU A 87 -11.02 12.30 9.49
CA LEU A 87 -10.03 12.83 8.56
C LEU A 87 -10.64 13.27 7.21
N ALA A 88 -11.85 12.82 6.87
CA ALA A 88 -12.52 13.19 5.63
C ALA A 88 -12.59 14.71 5.36
N PRO A 89 -12.94 15.58 6.33
CA PRO A 89 -12.99 17.02 6.11
C PRO A 89 -11.62 17.70 6.01
N LEU A 90 -10.51 17.00 6.28
CA LEU A 90 -9.17 17.59 6.21
C LEU A 90 -8.68 17.75 4.77
N ILE A 91 -9.17 16.93 3.84
CA ILE A 91 -8.74 16.95 2.44
C ILE A 91 -9.98 17.05 1.57
N ASP A 92 -9.96 17.98 0.62
CA ASP A 92 -11.03 18.09 -0.36
C ASP A 92 -11.18 16.77 -1.16
N PRO A 93 -12.40 16.22 -1.30
CA PRO A 93 -12.60 14.93 -1.97
C PRO A 93 -12.16 14.93 -3.45
N ALA A 94 -12.30 16.05 -4.16
CA ALA A 94 -11.87 16.15 -5.55
C ALA A 94 -10.35 16.15 -5.64
N PHE A 95 -9.68 16.91 -4.77
CA PHE A 95 -8.22 16.92 -4.67
C PHE A 95 -7.67 15.53 -4.29
N ALA A 96 -8.28 14.87 -3.30
CA ALA A 96 -7.89 13.53 -2.85
C ALA A 96 -8.00 12.50 -3.98
N ARG A 97 -9.07 12.55 -4.79
CA ARG A 97 -9.26 11.64 -5.93
C ARG A 97 -8.35 11.97 -7.11
N GLN A 98 -8.15 13.25 -7.42
CA GLN A 98 -7.33 13.68 -8.55
C GLN A 98 -5.86 13.29 -8.37
N HIS A 99 -5.37 13.37 -7.14
CA HIS A 99 -3.97 13.11 -6.81
C HIS A 99 -3.74 11.77 -6.10
N ALA A 100 -4.77 10.91 -6.05
CA ALA A 100 -4.73 9.62 -5.36
C ALA A 100 -4.09 9.73 -3.96
N LEU A 101 -4.68 10.58 -3.11
CA LEU A 101 -4.25 10.83 -1.74
C LEU A 101 -5.27 10.24 -0.77
N PHE A 102 -4.82 9.51 0.24
CA PHE A 102 -5.69 8.99 1.29
C PHE A 102 -5.17 9.33 2.69
N PRO A 103 -5.91 10.07 3.53
CA PRO A 103 -5.47 10.38 4.88
C PRO A 103 -5.57 9.13 5.76
N ILE A 104 -4.49 8.78 6.46
CA ILE A 104 -4.42 7.59 7.32
C ILE A 104 -4.64 7.96 8.78
N THR A 105 -3.88 8.93 9.28
CA THR A 105 -3.94 9.35 10.68
C THR A 105 -3.47 10.78 10.85
N ARG A 106 -3.97 11.44 11.88
CA ARG A 106 -3.52 12.76 12.31
C ARG A 106 -3.08 12.69 13.76
N ILE A 107 -1.84 13.10 14.02
CA ILE A 107 -1.29 13.22 15.38
C ILE A 107 -0.83 14.66 15.57
N GLY A 108 -1.58 15.44 16.34
CA GLY A 108 -1.32 16.86 16.56
C GLY A 108 -1.38 17.67 15.26
N ARG A 109 -0.20 18.14 14.81
CA ARG A 109 -0.01 18.91 13.57
C ARG A 109 0.45 18.05 12.39
N THR A 110 0.76 16.78 12.61
CA THR A 110 1.27 15.88 11.56
C THR A 110 0.13 15.05 10.98
N LEU A 111 -0.05 15.10 9.67
CA LEU A 111 -1.01 14.31 8.91
C LEU A 111 -0.25 13.27 8.09
N THR A 112 -0.53 11.99 8.35
CA THR A 112 0.03 10.88 7.55
C THR A 112 -0.90 10.59 6.38
N VAL A 113 -0.35 10.57 5.17
CA VAL A 113 -1.10 10.44 3.92
C VAL A 113 -0.48 9.34 3.06
N ALA A 114 -1.33 8.44 2.57
CA ALA A 114 -0.97 7.48 1.54
C ALA A 114 -1.09 8.10 0.15
N MET A 115 -0.07 7.88 -0.69
CA MET A 115 -0.01 8.32 -2.09
C MET A 115 0.37 7.14 -2.99
N ASP A 116 -0.10 7.09 -4.23
CA ASP A 116 0.37 6.10 -5.21
C ASP A 116 1.76 6.48 -5.78
N ASP A 117 1.98 7.78 -6.01
CA ASP A 117 3.27 8.35 -6.42
C ASP A 117 3.83 9.29 -5.34
N PRO A 118 4.73 8.81 -4.46
CA PRO A 118 5.34 9.64 -3.43
C PRO A 118 6.42 10.59 -3.98
N THR A 119 6.74 10.54 -5.28
CA THR A 119 7.72 11.45 -5.91
C THR A 119 7.13 12.80 -6.32
N ALA A 120 5.80 12.93 -6.27
CA ALA A 120 5.07 14.14 -6.59
C ALA A 120 5.17 15.19 -5.47
N VAL A 121 6.37 15.73 -5.23
CA VAL A 121 6.65 16.69 -4.14
C VAL A 121 5.72 17.90 -4.16
N SER A 122 5.38 18.41 -5.34
CA SER A 122 4.48 19.56 -5.50
C SER A 122 3.07 19.32 -4.95
N VAL A 123 2.57 18.08 -5.02
CA VAL A 123 1.27 17.70 -4.47
C VAL A 123 1.30 17.72 -2.95
N VAL A 124 2.40 17.25 -2.37
CA VAL A 124 2.63 17.23 -0.91
C VAL A 124 2.71 18.65 -0.36
N GLU A 125 3.45 19.54 -1.04
CA GLU A 125 3.56 20.95 -0.66
C GLU A 125 2.22 21.67 -0.73
N GLU A 126 1.43 21.43 -1.79
CA GLU A 126 0.09 22.00 -1.91
C GLU A 126 -0.83 21.48 -0.81
N LEU A 127 -0.80 20.18 -0.52
CA LEU A 127 -1.59 19.59 0.56
C LEU A 127 -1.21 20.19 1.91
N ALA A 128 0.08 20.37 2.19
CA ALA A 128 0.56 21.01 3.41
C ALA A 128 0.03 22.45 3.54
N ARG A 129 0.03 23.22 2.44
CA ARG A 129 -0.51 24.59 2.42
C ARG A 129 -2.01 24.64 2.67
N GLN A 130 -2.78 23.77 2.00
CA GLN A 130 -4.25 23.75 2.12
C GLN A 130 -4.70 23.31 3.51
N THR A 131 -4.04 22.31 4.07
CA THR A 131 -4.43 21.71 5.35
C THR A 131 -3.82 22.44 6.56
N GLY A 132 -2.66 23.08 6.38
CA GLY A 132 -1.89 23.69 7.46
C GLY A 132 -1.17 22.67 8.36
N HIS A 133 -1.08 21.41 7.91
CA HIS A 133 -0.43 20.29 8.61
C HIS A 133 0.96 19.98 8.03
N GLU A 134 1.80 19.36 8.85
CA GLU A 134 3.02 18.71 8.39
C GLU A 134 2.65 17.35 7.78
N ILE A 135 3.07 17.10 6.54
CA ILE A 135 2.68 15.89 5.82
C ILE A 135 3.76 14.82 5.95
N THR A 136 3.38 13.66 6.48
CA THR A 136 4.20 12.43 6.42
C THR A 136 3.65 11.54 5.32
N ILE A 137 4.51 11.18 4.37
CA ILE A 137 4.11 10.40 3.20
C ILE A 137 4.36 8.93 3.45
N VAL A 138 3.37 8.11 3.12
CA VAL A 138 3.54 6.68 2.90
C VAL A 138 3.04 6.34 1.51
N THR A 139 3.50 5.24 0.91
CA THR A 139 3.03 4.83 -0.41
C THR A 139 2.02 3.68 -0.32
N SER A 140 0.98 3.73 -1.16
CA SER A 140 0.05 2.61 -1.34
C SER A 140 -0.19 2.32 -2.84
N SER A 141 -1.17 1.50 -3.21
CA SER A 141 -1.49 1.26 -4.64
C SER A 141 -2.58 2.20 -5.02
N HIS A 142 -2.55 2.60 -6.29
CA HIS A 142 -3.64 3.31 -6.93
C HIS A 142 -5.00 2.65 -6.61
N ASP A 143 -5.16 1.35 -6.87
CA ASP A 143 -6.40 0.61 -6.54
C ASP A 143 -6.77 0.62 -5.06
N ALA A 144 -5.80 0.46 -4.15
CA ALA A 144 -6.09 0.46 -2.71
C ALA A 144 -6.54 1.83 -2.24
N ILE A 145 -5.90 2.90 -2.73
CA ILE A 145 -6.24 4.29 -2.43
C ILE A 145 -7.62 4.63 -2.96
N HIS A 146 -7.92 4.32 -4.22
CA HIS A 146 -9.23 4.58 -4.80
C HIS A 146 -10.35 3.84 -4.05
N ARG A 147 -10.14 2.57 -3.68
CA ARG A 147 -11.11 1.82 -2.87
C ARG A 147 -11.30 2.45 -1.48
N ALA A 148 -10.23 2.89 -0.83
CA ALA A 148 -10.29 3.51 0.48
C ALA A 148 -10.99 4.88 0.42
N LEU A 149 -10.73 5.67 -0.62
CA LEU A 149 -11.38 6.95 -0.89
C LEU A 149 -12.88 6.80 -1.11
N ASN A 150 -13.30 5.77 -1.84
CA ASN A 150 -14.72 5.47 -2.01
C ASN A 150 -15.38 5.20 -0.65
N ARG A 151 -14.77 4.39 0.21
CA ARG A 151 -15.30 4.10 1.56
C ARG A 151 -15.32 5.32 2.49
N LEU A 152 -14.32 6.20 2.38
CA LEU A 152 -14.19 7.41 3.21
C LEU A 152 -15.21 8.48 2.80
N TYR A 153 -15.34 8.72 1.50
CA TYR A 153 -16.22 9.74 0.91
C TYR A 153 -17.52 9.18 0.34
N GLU A 154 -17.90 7.96 0.72
CA GLU A 154 -19.20 7.38 0.44
C GLU A 154 -20.28 8.32 1.01
N THR A 155 -20.83 9.14 0.12
CA THR A 155 -22.01 9.96 0.37
C THR A 155 -23.11 9.02 0.85
N THR A 156 -23.59 9.15 2.09
CA THR A 156 -24.99 8.79 2.34
C THR A 156 -25.80 9.68 1.41
N PRO A 157 -26.54 9.15 0.43
CA PRO A 157 -27.37 9.97 -0.44
C PRO A 157 -28.56 10.44 0.40
N GLY A 158 -28.35 11.50 1.17
CA GLY A 158 -29.34 12.19 1.97
C GLY A 158 -29.23 13.67 1.67
N ASP A 159 -29.56 14.03 0.42
CA ASP A 159 -30.07 15.32 -0.06
C ASP A 159 -30.06 15.34 -1.60
N ALA A 160 -30.77 14.39 -2.20
CA ALA A 160 -31.21 14.47 -3.59
C ALA A 160 -32.57 13.76 -3.68
N GLN A 161 -33.61 14.56 -3.48
CA GLN A 161 -35.02 14.37 -3.77
C GLN A 161 -35.46 13.01 -4.36
N ALA A 162 -36.38 12.40 -3.62
CA ALA A 162 -37.51 11.58 -4.06
C ALA A 162 -37.60 11.32 -5.58
N THR A 163 -37.14 10.15 -5.99
CA THR A 163 -37.92 9.30 -6.89
C THR A 163 -37.93 7.91 -6.27
N GLU A 164 -39.03 7.63 -5.59
CA GLU A 164 -39.40 6.34 -5.03
C GLU A 164 -39.67 5.32 -6.16
N PRO A 165 -39.84 4.01 -5.86
CA PRO A 165 -38.79 3.01 -5.98
C PRO A 165 -39.11 1.93 -7.04
N ALA A 166 -38.08 1.27 -7.57
CA ALA A 166 -38.26 0.04 -8.33
C ALA A 166 -37.08 -0.92 -8.12
N ALA A 167 -37.09 -1.58 -6.96
CA ALA A 167 -36.72 -2.98 -6.88
C ALA A 167 -37.98 -3.71 -6.39
N PRO A 168 -38.31 -4.89 -6.94
CA PRO A 168 -37.60 -6.05 -6.44
C PRO A 168 -37.28 -7.08 -7.53
N ALA A 169 -36.18 -7.81 -7.32
CA ALA A 169 -36.15 -9.28 -7.33
C ALA A 169 -34.77 -9.77 -7.78
N ALA A 170 -33.99 -10.19 -6.79
CA ALA A 170 -33.11 -11.31 -6.99
C ALA A 170 -33.97 -12.56 -7.24
N THR A 171 -33.82 -13.17 -8.41
CA THR A 171 -34.06 -14.60 -8.63
C THR A 171 -33.21 -15.08 -9.79
N ALA A 172 -32.03 -15.61 -9.48
CA ALA A 172 -31.40 -16.61 -10.33
C ALA A 172 -31.47 -17.95 -9.60
N PRO A 173 -32.27 -18.92 -10.06
CA PRO A 173 -32.00 -20.32 -9.79
C PRO A 173 -31.20 -20.89 -10.97
N VAL A 174 -29.91 -21.14 -10.77
CA VAL A 174 -29.22 -22.19 -11.52
C VAL A 174 -29.41 -23.48 -10.73
N THR A 175 -30.28 -24.34 -11.24
CA THR A 175 -30.34 -25.76 -10.91
C THR A 175 -30.56 -26.51 -12.21
N THR A 176 -29.54 -27.25 -12.63
CA THR A 176 -29.73 -28.59 -13.17
C THR A 176 -28.68 -29.45 -12.51
N ALA A 177 -29.15 -30.31 -11.61
CA ALA A 177 -28.47 -31.50 -11.19
C ALA A 177 -28.73 -32.60 -12.23
N ASP A 178 -27.70 -33.37 -12.57
CA ASP A 178 -27.82 -34.80 -12.86
C ASP A 178 -26.58 -35.48 -12.26
N GLY A 179 -26.79 -36.55 -11.47
CA GLY A 179 -25.93 -37.01 -10.37
C GLY A 179 -24.72 -37.89 -10.75
N PRO A 180 -24.31 -38.88 -9.91
CA PRO A 180 -24.77 -39.22 -8.56
C PRO A 180 -23.62 -39.53 -7.58
N HIS A 181 -23.20 -38.61 -6.70
CA HIS A 181 -22.34 -39.01 -5.58
C HIS A 181 -22.66 -38.24 -4.28
N GLY A 182 -23.31 -38.98 -3.37
CA GLY A 182 -23.35 -38.85 -1.91
C GLY A 182 -23.11 -37.50 -1.25
N TYR A 183 -24.19 -36.92 -0.70
CA TYR A 183 -24.09 -36.04 0.46
C TYR A 183 -23.83 -36.87 1.72
N VAL A 184 -22.82 -36.48 2.50
CA VAL A 184 -22.86 -36.65 3.96
C VAL A 184 -22.71 -35.26 4.56
N SER A 185 -23.82 -34.70 5.02
CA SER A 185 -23.81 -33.58 5.98
C SER A 185 -23.33 -34.10 7.33
N LEU A 186 -22.29 -33.48 7.88
CA LEU A 186 -22.06 -33.45 9.32
C LEU A 186 -22.12 -32.00 9.78
N LEU A 187 -23.28 -31.64 10.36
CA LEU A 187 -23.35 -30.62 11.39
C LEU A 187 -22.74 -31.21 12.67
N GLY A 188 -21.90 -30.45 13.34
CA GLY A 188 -21.61 -30.62 14.75
C GLY A 188 -20.14 -30.56 15.13
N LEU A 189 -19.90 -29.93 16.28
CA LEU A 189 -18.66 -29.84 17.06
C LEU A 189 -17.70 -28.73 16.61
N THR A 190 -17.11 -27.88 17.45
CA THR A 190 -17.23 -27.46 18.86
C THR A 190 -16.22 -26.29 18.99
N SER A 191 -16.31 -25.49 20.06
CA SER A 191 -15.28 -24.53 20.49
C SER A 191 -13.85 -24.93 20.11
N VAL A 192 -13.11 -24.00 19.54
CA VAL A 192 -11.64 -24.04 19.60
C VAL A 192 -11.15 -22.71 20.14
N GLU A 193 -10.41 -22.82 21.22
CA GLU A 193 -9.89 -21.77 22.08
C GLU A 193 -8.92 -20.82 21.37
N LEU A 194 -8.94 -19.57 21.82
CA LEU A 194 -7.95 -18.53 21.54
C LEU A 194 -6.57 -18.96 22.10
N PRO A 195 -5.50 -19.00 21.29
CA PRO A 195 -4.14 -19.05 21.81
C PRO A 195 -3.67 -17.66 22.24
N GLU A 196 -3.21 -17.58 23.48
CA GLU A 196 -2.60 -16.44 24.14
C GLU A 196 -1.39 -15.85 23.36
N LEU A 197 -1.53 -14.63 22.85
CA LEU A 197 -0.40 -13.79 22.42
C LEU A 197 -0.49 -12.38 23.02
N LEU A 198 -0.79 -12.30 24.32
CA LEU A 198 -0.80 -11.05 25.08
C LEU A 198 0.03 -11.13 26.39
N ARG A 199 1.22 -11.74 26.34
CA ARG A 199 2.22 -11.62 27.42
C ARG A 199 3.66 -11.74 26.88
N ALA A 200 4.19 -10.69 26.26
CA ALA A 200 5.65 -10.59 26.03
C ALA A 200 6.23 -9.20 25.70
N VAL A 201 5.54 -8.08 25.97
CA VAL A 201 6.13 -6.73 25.75
C VAL A 201 6.05 -5.81 26.99
N ASP A 202 5.68 -6.32 28.16
CA ASP A 202 5.87 -5.62 29.45
C ASP A 202 7.16 -6.02 30.18
N ALA A 203 8.00 -6.88 29.58
CA ALA A 203 9.22 -7.40 30.19
C ALA A 203 10.49 -6.55 29.92
N ARG A 204 10.37 -5.31 29.41
CA ARG A 204 11.52 -4.41 29.19
C ARG A 204 11.51 -3.11 30.01
N GLN A 205 10.58 -2.92 30.93
CA GLN A 205 10.55 -1.74 31.81
C GLN A 205 10.90 -2.03 33.29
N ALA A 206 11.23 -3.28 33.64
CA ALA A 206 11.59 -3.64 35.02
C ALA A 206 13.12 -3.66 35.32
N GLU A 207 14.00 -3.56 34.31
CA GLU A 207 15.46 -3.69 34.51
C GLU A 207 16.23 -2.35 34.54
N GLN A 208 15.51 -1.23 34.67
CA GLN A 208 16.08 0.12 34.78
C GLN A 208 15.66 0.81 36.08
N ARG A 209 15.77 0.08 37.21
CA ARG A 209 15.67 0.66 38.57
C ARG A 209 16.71 0.15 39.55
N ASP A 210 17.81 -0.43 39.05
CA ASP A 210 18.92 -0.88 39.90
C ASP A 210 20.27 -0.53 39.26
N ILE A 211 20.52 0.77 39.12
CA ILE A 211 21.87 1.33 39.09
C ILE A 211 21.84 2.56 39.99
N ALA A 212 21.90 2.28 41.29
CA ALA A 212 22.61 3.12 42.24
C ALA A 212 24.11 2.74 42.20
#